data_AF-A0A9D6IG63-F1
#
_entry.id   AF-A0A9D6IG63-F1
#
_cell.length_a   1.000
_cell.length_b   1.000
_cell.length_c   1.000
_cell.angle_alpha   90.00
_cell.angle_beta   90.00
_cell.angle_gamma   90.00
#
_symmetry.space_group_name_H-M   'P 1'
#
loop_
_entity.id
_entity.type
_entity.pdbx_description
1 polymer ?
#
loop_
_entity_poly.entity_id
_entity_poly.type
_entity_poly.pdbx_seq_one_letter_code
_entity_poly.pdbx_strand_id
1 'polypeptide(L)'
;MSVHEAMWLSFEDEVYEALNKALTSGCFPFTGIAKVLRGPQYAGLTPGSMVKIEVALEARGQGDSEPFLIWLWECKHKNHRKVEIDDVRELQCNLQEIGLGRTVGSLMTTIGFQQGAIELAKKLGISLYMLKKTPVPHRNHQHGAEETRRRMIVAERWVDFSGTEAKGESFETAAMADFGLLLARRMTSAGADDPWESIKMRLGARPIHAGGLHFKRDELHERR
;
A
#
# COMPACT_ATOMS: atom_id res chain seq x y z
N MET A 1 14.92 26.78 -18.82
CA MET A 1 15.89 25.86 -18.19
C MET A 1 15.21 24.51 -18.08
N SER A 2 15.63 23.49 -18.85
CA SER A 2 15.04 22.16 -18.72
C SER A 2 15.47 21.57 -17.38
N VAL A 3 14.50 21.37 -16.48
CA VAL A 3 14.71 20.56 -15.29
C VAL A 3 14.86 19.14 -15.81
N HIS A 4 16.10 18.64 -15.90
CA HIS A 4 16.31 17.22 -16.14
C HIS A 4 15.64 16.47 -14.99
N GLU A 5 14.52 15.82 -15.30
CA GLU A 5 13.81 14.96 -14.37
C GLU A 5 14.79 13.90 -13.86
N ALA A 6 14.96 13.82 -12.54
CA ALA A 6 15.99 12.97 -11.97
C ALA A 6 15.65 11.50 -12.26
N MET A 7 16.55 10.81 -12.95
CA MET A 7 16.38 9.42 -13.35
C MET A 7 16.16 8.52 -12.12
N TRP A 8 15.22 7.57 -12.24
CA TRP A 8 15.01 6.48 -11.31
C TRP A 8 16.07 5.41 -11.55
N LEU A 9 16.88 5.09 -10.55
CA LEU A 9 17.90 4.03 -10.69
C LEU A 9 17.24 2.66 -10.57
N SER A 10 16.38 2.50 -9.57
CA SER A 10 15.49 1.36 -9.38
C SER A 10 14.22 1.87 -8.70
N PHE A 11 13.12 1.96 -9.45
CA PHE A 11 11.90 2.59 -8.95
C PHE A 11 11.37 1.90 -7.68
N GLU A 12 11.37 0.56 -7.71
CA GLU A 12 10.92 -0.27 -6.60
C GLU A 12 11.80 -0.13 -5.35
N ASP A 13 13.13 -0.08 -5.52
CA ASP A 13 14.05 0.10 -4.39
C ASP A 13 13.90 1.49 -3.77
N GLU A 14 13.70 2.51 -4.59
CA GLU A 14 13.48 3.87 -4.10
C GLU A 14 12.14 4.04 -3.39
N VAL A 15 11.08 3.35 -3.85
CA VAL A 15 9.79 3.26 -3.13
C VAL A 15 9.97 2.53 -1.80
N TYR A 16 10.69 1.40 -1.80
CA TYR A 16 11.02 0.67 -0.58
C TYR A 16 11.74 1.55 0.45
N GLU A 17 12.79 2.26 0.04
CA GLU A 17 13.54 3.15 0.93
C GLU A 17 12.68 4.30 1.45
N ALA A 18 11.80 4.86 0.61
CA ALA A 18 10.90 5.93 1.04
C ALA A 18 9.86 5.45 2.05
N LEU A 19 9.29 4.25 1.87
CA LEU A 19 8.39 3.63 2.84
C LEU A 19 9.11 3.29 4.14
N ASN A 20 10.33 2.75 4.05
CA ASN A 20 11.12 2.43 5.23
C ASN A 20 11.49 3.69 6.03
N LYS A 21 11.81 4.78 5.33
CA LYS A 21 12.01 6.10 5.94
C LYS A 21 10.73 6.63 6.58
N ALA A 22 9.57 6.51 5.94
CA ALA A 22 8.28 6.88 6.52
C ALA A 22 8.00 6.10 7.81
N LEU A 23 8.22 4.79 7.80
CA LEU A 23 8.03 3.93 8.96
C LEU A 23 8.95 4.31 10.13
N THR A 24 10.25 4.47 9.86
CA THR A 24 11.24 4.82 10.89
C THR A 24 11.08 6.24 11.41
N SER A 25 10.48 7.14 10.62
CA SER A 25 10.17 8.52 11.04
C SER A 25 8.85 8.63 11.83
N GLY A 26 8.14 7.52 12.08
CA GLY A 26 6.90 7.52 12.85
C GLY A 26 5.67 7.95 12.05
N CYS A 27 5.71 7.94 10.72
CA CYS A 27 4.54 8.24 9.88
C CYS A 27 3.43 7.19 10.01
N PHE A 28 3.75 6.00 10.54
CA PHE A 28 2.77 4.95 10.82
C PHE A 28 2.75 4.67 12.33
N PRO A 29 1.58 4.38 12.93
CA PRO A 29 1.43 4.16 14.36
C PRO A 29 1.97 2.79 14.85
N PHE A 30 2.71 2.06 14.02
CA PHE A 30 3.14 0.68 14.26
C PHE A 30 4.63 0.54 14.57
N THR A 31 5.22 1.53 15.23
CA THR A 31 6.64 1.50 15.58
C THR A 31 6.97 0.25 16.40
N GLY A 32 7.93 -0.55 15.94
CA GLY A 32 8.39 -1.78 16.60
C GLY A 32 7.59 -3.05 16.28
N ILE A 33 6.45 -2.93 15.62
CA ILE A 33 5.60 -4.07 15.23
C ILE A 33 5.32 -4.15 13.72
N ALA A 34 5.78 -3.15 12.97
CA ALA A 34 5.74 -3.14 11.53
C ALA A 34 7.14 -3.20 10.89
N LYS A 35 7.18 -3.71 9.66
CA LYS A 35 8.38 -3.79 8.82
C LYS A 35 8.02 -3.54 7.37
N VAL A 36 8.93 -2.92 6.63
CA VAL A 36 8.85 -2.83 5.16
C VAL A 36 9.70 -3.96 4.59
N LEU A 37 9.16 -4.65 3.58
CA LEU A 37 9.79 -5.77 2.89
C LEU A 37 9.95 -5.44 1.41
N ARG A 38 11.10 -5.81 0.85
CA ARG A 38 11.40 -5.72 -0.57
C ARG A 38 11.26 -7.10 -1.23
N GLY A 39 10.46 -7.20 -2.28
CA GLY A 39 10.23 -8.43 -3.03
C GLY A 39 9.61 -9.60 -2.23
N PRO A 40 8.75 -9.39 -1.21
CA PRO A 40 8.17 -10.50 -0.46
C PRO A 40 7.34 -11.41 -1.37
N GLN A 41 7.24 -12.67 -0.96
CA GLN A 41 6.39 -13.66 -1.59
C GLN A 41 5.37 -14.17 -0.56
N TYR A 42 4.13 -14.28 -1.00
CA TYR A 42 3.01 -14.73 -0.21
C TYR A 42 2.45 -16.00 -0.82
N ALA A 43 2.20 -17.02 0.01
CA ALA A 43 1.42 -18.17 -0.42
C ALA A 43 0.00 -17.71 -0.74
N GLY A 44 -0.52 -18.15 -1.89
CA GLY A 44 -1.89 -17.86 -2.26
C GLY A 44 -2.88 -18.89 -1.71
N LEU A 45 -4.17 -18.58 -1.85
CA LEU A 45 -5.28 -19.47 -1.49
C LEU A 45 -5.40 -20.65 -2.47
N THR A 46 -4.98 -20.48 -3.71
CA THR A 46 -4.90 -21.56 -4.69
C THR A 46 -3.72 -22.48 -4.34
N PRO A 47 -3.92 -23.81 -4.24
CA PRO A 47 -2.82 -24.72 -3.90
C PRO A 47 -1.60 -24.56 -4.81
N GLY A 48 -0.44 -24.29 -4.21
CA GLY A 48 0.83 -24.13 -4.92
C GLY A 48 1.04 -22.76 -5.59
N SER A 49 0.09 -21.82 -5.47
CA SER A 49 0.29 -20.47 -5.99
C SER A 49 1.19 -19.65 -5.05
N MET A 50 1.98 -18.77 -5.65
CA MET A 50 2.83 -17.81 -4.96
C MET A 50 2.63 -16.44 -5.60
N VAL A 51 2.37 -15.44 -4.78
CA VAL A 51 2.20 -14.06 -5.20
C VAL A 51 3.44 -13.29 -4.79
N LYS A 52 4.22 -12.84 -5.76
CA LYS A 52 5.37 -11.95 -5.55
C LYS A 52 4.89 -10.51 -5.65
N ILE A 53 5.25 -9.69 -4.68
CA ILE A 53 4.95 -8.27 -4.64
C ILE A 53 6.25 -7.50 -4.52
N GLU A 54 6.32 -6.33 -5.15
CA GLU A 54 7.55 -5.55 -5.18
C GLU A 54 7.91 -4.94 -3.82
N VAL A 55 6.94 -4.34 -3.12
CA VAL A 55 7.14 -3.81 -1.76
C VAL A 55 5.92 -4.08 -0.89
N ALA A 56 6.13 -4.44 0.38
CA ALA A 56 5.03 -4.56 1.33
C ALA A 56 5.38 -3.92 2.68
N LEU A 57 4.38 -3.33 3.33
CA LEU A 57 4.43 -2.99 4.75
C LEU A 57 3.59 -4.01 5.51
N GLU A 58 4.23 -4.74 6.43
CA GLU A 58 3.55 -5.70 7.31
C GLU A 58 3.48 -5.14 8.72
N ALA A 59 2.33 -5.28 9.38
CA ALA A 59 2.18 -5.07 10.82
C ALA A 59 1.71 -6.36 11.51
N ARG A 60 2.34 -6.69 12.64
CA ARG A 60 2.16 -7.95 13.39
C ARG A 60 1.79 -7.65 14.84
N GLY A 61 1.04 -8.54 15.48
CA GLY A 61 0.90 -8.50 16.93
C GLY A 61 2.22 -8.88 17.60
N GLN A 62 2.41 -8.46 18.85
CA GLN A 62 3.60 -8.86 19.60
C GLN A 62 3.59 -10.38 19.83
N GLY A 63 4.57 -11.08 19.26
CA GLY A 63 4.66 -12.55 19.33
C GLY A 63 3.91 -13.29 18.23
N ASP A 64 3.17 -12.60 17.36
CA ASP A 64 2.42 -13.26 16.28
C ASP A 64 3.35 -13.63 15.11
N SER A 65 3.19 -14.86 14.61
CA SER A 65 3.90 -15.35 13.42
C SER A 65 3.34 -14.76 12.13
N GLU A 66 2.09 -14.29 12.14
CA GLU A 66 1.38 -13.78 10.98
C GLU A 66 1.04 -12.29 11.11
N PRO A 67 1.14 -11.51 10.01
CA PRO A 67 0.71 -10.12 10.01
C PRO A 67 -0.82 -10.00 10.02
N PHE A 68 -1.31 -9.05 10.83
CA PHE A 68 -2.71 -8.66 10.86
C PHE A 68 -3.04 -7.63 9.76
N LEU A 69 -2.02 -6.93 9.27
CA LEU A 69 -2.10 -6.03 8.12
C LEU A 69 -0.93 -6.29 7.17
N ILE A 70 -1.24 -6.41 5.89
CA ILE A 70 -0.27 -6.41 4.81
C ILE A 70 -0.69 -5.33 3.81
N TRP A 71 0.11 -4.30 3.66
CA TRP A 71 -0.10 -3.25 2.67
C TRP A 71 0.87 -3.44 1.51
N LEU A 72 0.35 -3.87 0.37
CA LEU A 72 1.09 -4.18 -0.84
C LEU A 72 1.25 -2.93 -1.72
N TRP A 73 2.42 -2.77 -2.30
CA TRP A 73 2.76 -1.68 -3.22
C TRP A 73 3.35 -2.28 -4.49
N GLU A 74 2.63 -2.12 -5.60
CA GLU A 74 3.04 -2.52 -6.94
C GLU A 74 3.50 -1.29 -7.72
N CYS A 75 4.69 -1.31 -8.30
CA CYS A 75 5.38 -0.17 -8.90
C CYS A 75 5.52 -0.36 -10.41
N LYS A 76 4.66 0.33 -11.16
CA LYS A 76 4.70 0.32 -12.62
C LYS A 76 5.62 1.43 -13.14
N HIS A 77 6.90 1.10 -13.33
CA HIS A 77 7.90 1.97 -13.98
C HIS A 77 7.88 1.80 -15.51
N LYS A 78 6.99 2.53 -16.19
CA LYS A 78 6.90 2.55 -17.66
C LYS A 78 7.34 3.94 -18.17
N ASN A 79 8.08 4.01 -19.28
CA ASN A 79 8.59 5.28 -19.81
C ASN A 79 7.55 6.09 -20.62
N HIS A 80 6.56 5.42 -21.22
CA HIS A 80 5.70 6.04 -22.24
C HIS A 80 4.20 5.75 -22.08
N ARG A 81 3.81 4.77 -21.27
CA ARG A 81 2.43 4.29 -21.20
C ARG A 81 1.88 4.29 -19.79
N LYS A 82 0.87 5.14 -19.57
CA LYS A 82 0.14 5.23 -18.30
C LYS A 82 -0.36 3.86 -17.87
N VAL A 83 -0.43 3.66 -16.55
CA VAL A 83 -0.98 2.45 -15.93
C VAL A 83 -2.43 2.23 -16.39
N GLU A 84 -2.72 1.00 -16.78
CA GLU A 84 -3.98 0.58 -17.40
C GLU A 84 -4.94 -0.03 -16.39
N ILE A 85 -6.18 -0.23 -16.81
CA ILE A 85 -7.20 -0.89 -16.00
C ILE A 85 -6.79 -2.32 -15.60
N ASP A 86 -6.05 -3.03 -16.47
CA ASP A 86 -5.63 -4.40 -16.21
C ASP A 86 -4.54 -4.48 -15.14
N ASP A 87 -3.68 -3.46 -15.01
CA ASP A 87 -2.72 -3.38 -13.90
C ASP A 87 -3.46 -3.30 -12.53
N VAL A 88 -4.62 -2.63 -12.48
CA VAL A 88 -5.47 -2.56 -11.28
C VAL A 88 -6.15 -3.90 -11.00
N ARG A 89 -6.63 -4.59 -12.04
CA ARG A 89 -7.24 -5.92 -11.92
C ARG A 89 -6.24 -6.96 -11.44
N GLU A 90 -5.01 -6.92 -11.97
CA GLU A 90 -3.92 -7.80 -11.54
C GLU A 90 -3.65 -7.65 -10.04
N LEU A 91 -3.48 -6.42 -9.55
CA LEU A 91 -3.31 -6.18 -8.11
C LEU A 91 -4.53 -6.67 -7.31
N GLN A 92 -5.75 -6.43 -7.79
CA GLN A 92 -6.95 -6.94 -7.12
C GLN A 92 -6.99 -8.46 -7.03
N CYS A 93 -6.59 -9.17 -8.09
CA CYS A 93 -6.46 -10.63 -8.09
C CYS A 93 -5.40 -11.08 -7.07
N ASN A 94 -4.24 -10.41 -7.02
CA ASN A 94 -3.18 -10.69 -6.04
C ASN A 94 -3.67 -10.51 -4.60
N LEU A 95 -4.42 -9.44 -4.32
CA LEU A 95 -5.03 -9.21 -3.00
C LEU A 95 -6.03 -10.32 -2.63
N GLN A 96 -6.85 -10.77 -3.58
CA GLN A 96 -7.78 -11.88 -3.38
C GLN A 96 -7.04 -13.19 -3.10
N GLU A 97 -5.98 -13.44 -3.85
CA GLU A 97 -5.17 -14.65 -3.76
C GLU A 97 -4.41 -14.72 -2.43
N ILE A 98 -3.94 -13.60 -1.87
CA ILE A 98 -3.26 -13.57 -0.55
C ILE A 98 -4.28 -13.59 0.61
N GLY A 99 -5.45 -12.96 0.42
CA GLY A 99 -6.55 -12.93 1.39
C GLY A 99 -6.96 -11.52 1.81
N LEU A 100 -8.12 -11.08 1.32
CA LEU A 100 -8.69 -9.74 1.52
C LEU A 100 -8.88 -9.29 2.98
N GLY A 101 -8.90 -10.22 3.94
CA GLY A 101 -9.12 -9.90 5.35
C GLY A 101 -8.01 -9.04 5.96
N ARG A 102 -6.76 -9.22 5.50
CA ARG A 102 -5.58 -8.53 6.02
C ARG A 102 -4.84 -7.69 4.99
N THR A 103 -5.11 -7.88 3.70
CA THR A 103 -4.38 -7.19 2.62
C THR A 103 -5.06 -5.91 2.16
N VAL A 104 -4.28 -4.88 1.85
CA VAL A 104 -4.68 -3.75 1.00
C VAL A 104 -3.59 -3.47 -0.03
N GLY A 105 -3.92 -2.76 -1.10
CA GLY A 105 -3.00 -2.55 -2.21
C GLY A 105 -2.92 -1.10 -2.68
N SER A 106 -1.74 -0.74 -3.16
CA SER A 106 -1.45 0.52 -3.83
C SER A 106 -0.66 0.30 -5.13
N LEU A 107 -0.92 1.15 -6.12
CA LEU A 107 -0.15 1.19 -7.38
C LEU A 107 0.67 2.47 -7.48
N MET A 108 1.98 2.34 -7.65
CA MET A 108 2.92 3.44 -7.90
C MET A 108 3.25 3.55 -9.38
N THR A 109 3.46 4.75 -9.88
CA THR A 109 4.01 4.98 -11.22
C THR A 109 4.71 6.33 -11.31
N THR A 110 5.50 6.54 -12.36
CA THR A 110 6.20 7.81 -12.64
C THR A 110 5.47 8.69 -13.66
N ILE A 111 4.51 8.13 -14.41
CA ILE A 111 3.88 8.79 -15.57
C ILE A 111 2.35 8.97 -15.44
N GLY A 112 1.74 8.29 -14.47
CA GLY A 112 0.33 8.41 -14.12
C GLY A 112 -0.55 7.27 -14.66
N PHE A 113 -1.86 7.45 -14.50
CA PHE A 113 -2.89 6.42 -14.69
C PHE A 113 -3.87 6.81 -15.80
N GLN A 114 -4.40 5.82 -16.51
CA GLN A 114 -5.55 6.01 -17.39
C GLN A 114 -6.82 6.27 -16.58
N GLN A 115 -7.79 6.97 -17.17
CA GLN A 115 -9.04 7.32 -16.48
C GLN A 115 -9.79 6.08 -15.96
N GLY A 116 -9.88 5.02 -16.77
CA GLY A 116 -10.53 3.76 -16.36
C GLY A 116 -9.80 3.05 -15.20
N ALA A 117 -8.47 3.16 -15.12
CA ALA A 117 -7.69 2.63 -14.01
C ALA A 117 -7.99 3.40 -12.71
N ILE A 118 -8.06 4.74 -12.78
CA ILE A 118 -8.44 5.60 -11.65
C ILE A 118 -9.83 5.23 -11.14
N GLU A 119 -10.82 5.15 -12.02
CA GLU A 119 -12.20 4.85 -11.64
C GLU A 119 -12.35 3.46 -11.03
N LEU A 120 -11.65 2.46 -11.57
CA LEU A 120 -11.68 1.12 -11.00
C LEU A 120 -11.00 1.08 -9.62
N ALA A 121 -9.83 1.71 -9.47
CA ALA A 121 -9.09 1.73 -8.21
C ALA A 121 -9.91 2.38 -7.08
N LYS A 122 -10.59 3.50 -7.37
CA LYS A 122 -11.52 4.15 -6.42
C LYS A 122 -12.63 3.21 -5.95
N LYS A 123 -13.24 2.46 -6.87
CA LYS A 123 -14.31 1.49 -6.54
C LYS A 123 -13.80 0.33 -5.69
N LEU A 124 -12.59 -0.15 -5.96
CA LEU A 124 -11.99 -1.28 -5.25
C LEU A 124 -11.34 -0.87 -3.92
N GLY A 125 -11.11 0.42 -3.69
CA GLY A 125 -10.31 0.87 -2.55
C GLY A 125 -8.85 0.45 -2.71
N ILE A 126 -8.28 0.71 -3.88
CA ILE A 126 -6.85 0.61 -4.17
C ILE A 126 -6.34 2.04 -4.31
N SER A 127 -5.31 2.40 -3.54
CA SER A 127 -4.72 3.74 -3.66
C SER A 127 -3.73 3.83 -4.81
N LEU A 128 -3.61 5.02 -5.41
CA LEU A 128 -2.80 5.27 -6.60
C LEU A 128 -1.84 6.41 -6.33
N TYR A 129 -0.58 6.30 -6.75
CA TYR A 129 0.40 7.35 -6.55
C TYR A 129 1.22 7.56 -7.83
N MET A 130 1.24 8.80 -8.30
CA MET A 130 2.15 9.28 -9.33
C MET A 130 3.30 10.00 -8.64
N LEU A 131 4.47 9.37 -8.67
CA LEU A 131 5.66 9.82 -7.96
C LEU A 131 6.60 10.57 -8.89
N LYS A 132 7.18 11.66 -8.37
CA LYS A 132 8.27 12.41 -9.01
C LYS A 132 9.38 12.68 -8.02
N LYS A 133 10.58 12.93 -8.56
CA LYS A 133 11.71 13.41 -7.77
C LYS A 133 11.83 14.92 -7.93
N THR A 134 11.68 15.62 -6.81
CA THR A 134 11.87 17.07 -6.77
C THR A 134 13.16 17.39 -6.03
N PRO A 135 14.06 18.23 -6.59
CA PRO A 135 15.21 18.71 -5.87
C PRO A 135 14.74 19.65 -4.76
N VAL A 136 15.15 19.38 -3.52
CA VAL A 136 14.90 20.26 -2.38
C VAL A 136 16.23 20.72 -1.78
N PRO A 137 16.33 21.98 -1.31
CA PRO A 137 17.55 22.46 -0.66
C PRO A 137 17.89 21.60 0.55
N HIS A 138 19.12 21.12 0.66
CA HIS A 138 19.62 20.52 1.89
C HIS A 138 20.19 21.65 2.76
N ARG A 139 19.45 22.07 3.77
CA ARG A 139 19.98 23.01 4.77
C ARG A 139 20.95 22.26 5.67
N ASN A 140 22.23 22.27 5.31
CA ASN A 140 23.29 21.97 6.26
C ASN A 140 23.44 23.19 7.18
N HIS A 141 23.27 23.01 8.48
CA HIS A 141 23.54 24.03 9.50
C HIS A 141 25.04 24.31 9.70
N GLN A 142 25.87 24.09 8.68
CA GLN A 142 27.29 24.42 8.69
C GLN A 142 27.52 25.65 7.82
N HIS A 143 27.92 26.75 8.46
CA HIS A 143 28.33 27.99 7.82
C HIS A 143 29.47 27.70 6.84
N GLY A 144 29.19 27.71 5.52
CA GLY A 144 30.22 27.60 4.47
C GLY A 144 30.23 26.32 3.63
N ALA A 145 29.30 25.37 3.80
CA ALA A 145 29.22 24.18 2.93
C ALA A 145 28.41 24.47 1.65
N GLU A 146 28.89 24.00 0.50
CA GLU A 146 28.14 24.02 -0.77
C GLU A 146 26.70 23.54 -0.56
N GLU A 147 25.75 24.26 -1.16
CA GLU A 147 24.31 23.99 -1.06
C GLU A 147 24.00 22.66 -1.76
N THR A 148 24.13 21.56 -1.03
CA THR A 148 23.81 20.23 -1.53
C THR A 148 22.31 20.15 -1.74
N ARG A 149 21.86 19.64 -2.89
CA ARG A 149 20.44 19.41 -3.16
C ARG A 149 20.13 17.95 -2.92
N ARG A 150 19.29 17.67 -1.92
CA ARG A 150 18.76 16.30 -1.76
C ARG A 150 17.56 16.12 -2.69
N ARG A 151 17.38 14.92 -3.22
CA ARG A 151 16.20 14.58 -4.02
C ARG A 151 15.13 14.05 -3.08
N MET A 152 13.94 14.61 -3.14
CA MET A 152 12.78 14.16 -2.38
C MET A 152 11.78 13.51 -3.33
N ILE A 153 11.19 12.39 -2.90
CA ILE A 153 10.07 11.77 -3.61
C ILE A 153 8.78 12.48 -3.20
N VAL A 154 8.06 12.96 -4.21
CA VAL A 154 6.81 13.71 -4.09
C VAL A 154 5.71 12.92 -4.77
N ALA A 155 4.57 12.77 -4.10
CA ALA A 155 3.34 12.33 -4.74
C ALA A 155 2.74 13.51 -5.50
N GLU A 156 3.12 13.65 -6.78
CA GLU A 156 2.63 14.74 -7.64
C GLU A 156 1.11 14.69 -7.75
N ARG A 157 0.57 13.48 -7.89
CA ARG A 157 -0.87 13.18 -7.80
C ARG A 157 -1.05 11.86 -7.09
N TRP A 158 -2.08 11.75 -6.26
CA TRP A 158 -2.42 10.50 -5.63
C TRP A 158 -3.93 10.38 -5.37
N VAL A 159 -4.38 9.14 -5.23
CA VAL A 159 -5.76 8.76 -4.90
C VAL A 159 -5.68 7.86 -3.67
N ASP A 160 -6.43 8.20 -2.62
CA ASP A 160 -6.44 7.43 -1.38
C ASP A 160 -7.45 6.27 -1.41
N PHE A 161 -7.49 5.48 -0.33
CA PHE A 161 -8.42 4.36 -0.14
C PHE A 161 -9.91 4.74 -0.10
N SER A 162 -10.24 6.02 0.08
CA SER A 162 -11.61 6.56 -0.03
C SER A 162 -11.96 6.99 -1.45
N GLY A 163 -10.96 7.10 -2.32
CA GLY A 163 -11.08 7.59 -3.69
C GLY A 163 -10.92 9.10 -3.83
N THR A 164 -10.49 9.79 -2.76
CA THR A 164 -10.20 11.22 -2.80
C THR A 164 -8.89 11.46 -3.52
N GLU A 165 -8.83 12.48 -4.38
CA GLU A 165 -7.62 12.86 -5.10
C GLU A 165 -6.93 14.04 -4.41
N ALA A 166 -5.60 13.98 -4.32
CA ALA A 166 -4.77 15.06 -3.83
C ALA A 166 -3.48 15.19 -4.66
N LYS A 167 -2.74 16.28 -4.46
CA LYS A 167 -1.58 16.65 -5.29
C LYS A 167 -0.52 17.38 -4.49
N GLY A 168 0.74 17.18 -4.90
CA GLY A 168 1.85 18.08 -4.53
C GLY A 168 2.35 17.93 -3.10
N GLU A 169 2.37 16.71 -2.57
CA GLU A 169 2.85 16.44 -1.21
C GLU A 169 4.08 15.52 -1.21
N SER A 170 4.86 15.57 -0.12
CA SER A 170 5.89 14.55 0.09
C SER A 170 5.24 13.17 0.11
N PHE A 171 5.93 12.15 -0.41
CA PHE A 171 5.38 10.79 -0.43
C PHE A 171 5.06 10.28 1.00
N GLU A 172 5.88 10.65 1.98
CA GLU A 172 5.67 10.32 3.40
C GLU A 172 4.34 10.88 3.93
N THR A 173 4.04 12.14 3.61
CA THR A 173 2.78 12.80 4.01
C THR A 173 1.58 12.14 3.34
N ALA A 174 1.67 11.87 2.04
CA ALA A 174 0.60 11.22 1.29
C ALA A 174 0.31 9.80 1.82
N ALA A 175 1.36 8.99 2.03
CA ALA A 175 1.24 7.64 2.57
C ALA A 175 0.66 7.64 4.00
N MET A 176 1.04 8.60 4.84
CA MET A 176 0.48 8.77 6.18
C MET A 176 -1.02 9.12 6.15
N ALA A 177 -1.42 10.05 5.27
CA ALA A 177 -2.81 10.45 5.11
C ALA A 177 -3.68 9.28 4.60
N ASP A 178 -3.22 8.56 3.57
CA ASP A 178 -3.89 7.37 3.04
C ASP A 178 -4.03 6.28 4.12
N PHE A 179 -2.98 6.08 4.91
CA PHE A 179 -3.01 5.15 6.04
C PHE A 179 -4.04 5.54 7.11
N GLY A 180 -4.14 6.83 7.47
CA GLY A 180 -5.14 7.31 8.42
C GLY A 180 -6.57 6.99 7.97
N LEU A 181 -6.86 7.10 6.68
CA LEU A 181 -8.16 6.75 6.10
C LEU A 181 -8.40 5.25 6.05
N LEU A 182 -7.38 4.45 5.77
CA LEU A 182 -7.45 2.99 5.87
C LEU A 182 -7.90 2.55 7.27
N LEU A 183 -7.32 3.16 8.30
CA LEU A 183 -7.71 2.91 9.69
C LEU A 183 -9.16 3.30 9.94
N ALA A 184 -9.54 4.54 9.59
CA ALA A 184 -10.90 5.03 9.78
C ALA A 184 -11.96 4.14 9.11
N ARG A 185 -11.70 3.68 7.88
CA ARG A 185 -12.58 2.77 7.14
C ARG A 185 -12.72 1.40 7.80
N ARG A 186 -11.65 0.88 8.40
CA ARG A 186 -11.71 -0.39 9.14
C ARG A 186 -12.44 -0.24 10.48
N MET A 187 -12.35 0.94 11.11
CA MET A 187 -13.02 1.27 12.38
C MET A 187 -14.52 1.55 12.26
N THR A 188 -14.97 2.27 11.22
CA THR A 188 -16.40 2.63 11.04
C THR A 188 -17.34 1.45 10.81
N SER A 189 -16.81 0.23 10.71
CA SER A 189 -17.58 -1.00 10.66
C SER A 189 -17.89 -1.62 12.04
N ALA A 190 -17.56 -0.97 13.17
CA ALA A 190 -17.90 -1.45 14.51
C ALA A 190 -18.09 -0.30 15.54
N GLY A 191 -19.22 -0.31 16.24
CA GLY A 191 -19.44 0.51 17.45
C GLY A 191 -18.79 -0.13 18.67
N ALA A 192 -17.47 0.02 18.83
CA ALA A 192 -16.73 -0.44 20.00
C ALA A 192 -15.83 0.69 20.55
N ASP A 193 -15.77 0.80 21.89
CA ASP A 193 -15.09 1.89 22.61
C ASP A 193 -13.55 1.80 22.58
N ASP A 194 -12.98 0.65 22.16
CA ASP A 194 -11.56 0.52 21.79
C ASP A 194 -11.45 -0.08 20.38
N PRO A 195 -11.16 0.77 19.37
CA PRO A 195 -11.02 0.34 17.98
C PRO A 195 -9.95 -0.73 17.75
N TRP A 196 -8.97 -0.87 18.64
CA TRP A 196 -7.80 -1.72 18.44
C TRP A 196 -7.97 -3.14 18.94
N GLU A 197 -8.61 -3.31 20.11
CA GLU A 197 -9.04 -4.64 20.56
C GLU A 197 -10.11 -5.23 19.63
N SER A 198 -10.94 -4.38 19.02
CA SER A 198 -11.88 -4.79 17.96
C SER A 198 -11.17 -5.35 16.72
N ILE A 199 -10.05 -4.76 16.29
CA ILE A 199 -9.26 -5.26 15.16
C ILE A 199 -8.55 -6.59 15.52
N LYS A 200 -7.93 -6.67 16.70
CA LYS A 200 -7.30 -7.92 17.17
C LYS A 200 -8.31 -9.04 17.30
N MET A 201 -9.48 -8.78 17.92
CA MET A 201 -10.54 -9.79 18.05
C MET A 201 -11.08 -10.23 16.70
N ARG A 202 -11.30 -9.32 15.74
CA ARG A 202 -11.82 -9.70 14.41
C ARG A 202 -10.83 -10.47 13.56
N LEU A 203 -9.54 -10.19 13.70
CA LEU A 203 -8.49 -10.89 12.95
C LEU A 203 -8.10 -12.21 13.62
N GLY A 204 -8.18 -12.31 14.95
CA GLY A 204 -8.06 -13.57 15.68
C GLY A 204 -9.29 -14.49 15.58
N ALA A 205 -10.49 -13.94 15.36
CA ALA A 205 -11.74 -14.72 15.28
C ALA A 205 -12.12 -15.20 13.87
N ARG A 206 -11.37 -14.85 12.81
CA ARG A 206 -11.58 -15.46 11.49
C ARG A 206 -10.83 -16.80 11.44
N PRO A 207 -11.53 -17.94 11.30
CA PRO A 207 -10.84 -19.20 11.08
C PRO A 207 -9.99 -19.08 9.83
N ILE A 208 -8.74 -19.52 9.94
CA ILE A 208 -7.86 -19.78 8.81
C ILE A 208 -8.54 -20.89 8.01
N HIS A 209 -9.26 -20.55 6.94
CA HIS A 209 -9.67 -21.55 5.96
C HIS A 209 -8.47 -21.93 5.12
N ALA A 210 -7.58 -22.72 5.73
CA ALA A 210 -6.74 -23.65 5.02
C ALA A 210 -7.64 -24.74 4.45
N GLY A 211 -7.78 -24.80 3.12
CA GLY A 211 -8.25 -25.97 2.39
C GLY A 211 -9.67 -26.47 2.65
N GLY A 212 -10.54 -26.28 1.65
CA GLY A 212 -11.75 -27.09 1.51
C GLY A 212 -13.05 -26.33 1.74
N LEU A 213 -13.76 -26.05 0.64
CA LEU A 213 -15.20 -25.80 0.67
C LEU A 213 -15.91 -27.05 1.23
N HIS A 214 -16.16 -27.07 2.53
CA HIS A 214 -17.29 -27.82 3.07
C HIS A 214 -18.47 -26.87 3.18
N PHE A 215 -19.29 -26.81 2.12
CA PHE A 215 -20.68 -26.42 2.32
C PHE A 215 -21.29 -27.44 3.28
N LYS A 216 -21.81 -26.96 4.42
CA LYS A 216 -22.79 -27.78 5.15
C LYS A 216 -23.98 -27.95 4.24
N ARG A 217 -24.40 -29.20 4.05
CA ARG A 217 -25.47 -29.65 3.14
C ARG A 217 -26.83 -28.99 3.39
N ASP A 218 -26.96 -28.20 4.44
CA ASP A 218 -28.21 -27.56 4.87
C ASP A 218 -28.41 -26.12 4.32
N GLU A 219 -27.38 -25.47 3.75
CA GLU A 219 -27.51 -24.09 3.23
C GLU A 219 -28.03 -24.01 1.77
N LEU A 220 -28.29 -25.15 1.13
CA LEU A 220 -28.73 -25.23 -0.27
C LEU A 220 -30.27 -25.23 -0.45
N HIS A 221 -31.04 -25.12 0.64
CA HIS A 221 -32.51 -25.24 0.57
C HIS A 221 -33.34 -23.98 0.90
N GLU A 222 -32.75 -22.83 1.21
CA GLU A 222 -33.53 -21.62 1.56
C GLU A 222 -33.52 -20.49 0.52
N ARG A 223 -33.29 -20.81 -0.76
CA ARG A 223 -33.69 -19.92 -1.86
C ARG A 223 -34.45 -20.69 -2.92
N ARG A 224 -35.75 -20.88 -2.67
CA ARG A 224 -36.78 -21.02 -3.69
C ARG A 224 -37.81 -19.91 -3.49
#